data_AF-A0A6A7FU01-F1
#
_entry.id   AF-A0A6A7FU01-F1
#
_cell.length_a   1.000
_cell.length_b   1.000
_cell.length_c   1.000
_cell.angle_alpha   90.00
_cell.angle_beta   90.00
_cell.angle_gamma   90.00
#
_symmetry.space_group_name_H-M   'P 1'
#
loop_
_entity.id
_entity.type
_entity.pdbx_description
1 polymer ?
#
loop_
_entity_poly.entity_id
_entity_poly.type
_entity_poly.pdbx_seq_one_letter_code
_entity_poly.pdbx_strand_id
1 'polypeptide(L)'
;QYPWGTVQVESESHCDFTKLREMLIRTNMEDMRETTHNSHYELYRKKMLEQMGFSDVGANNQPKSFQETFEQKREEHRAELQRTEEEMRQSFVLRVKEKETELKEVEKQLYTKYDQLKREHAEEKKRYEELKKRMEDERQELSRRRAQLAAAPTSHHHTLTLGKSKKK
;
A
#
# COMPACT_ATOMS: atom_id res chain seq x y z
N GLN A 1 -6.61 -6.99 71.49
CA GLN A 1 -6.58 -6.64 72.91
C GLN A 1 -7.38 -5.36 73.08
N TYR A 2 -8.35 -5.33 73.98
CA TYR A 2 -9.25 -4.21 74.20
C TYR A 2 -9.10 -3.68 75.63
N PRO A 3 -9.52 -2.44 75.93
CA PRO A 3 -9.44 -1.87 77.29
C PRO A 3 -10.16 -2.71 78.35
N TRP A 4 -11.16 -3.50 77.96
CA TRP A 4 -11.97 -4.37 78.81
C TRP A 4 -11.56 -5.86 78.78
N GLY A 5 -10.46 -6.21 78.11
CA GLY A 5 -9.95 -7.58 78.11
C GLY A 5 -9.32 -8.04 76.79
N THR A 6 -8.86 -9.28 76.78
CA THR A 6 -8.19 -9.89 75.63
C THR A 6 -8.95 -11.12 75.15
N VAL A 7 -9.34 -11.12 73.88
CA VAL A 7 -9.90 -12.31 73.21
C VAL A 7 -8.74 -13.22 72.83
N GLN A 8 -8.71 -14.42 73.40
CA GLN A 8 -7.73 -15.46 73.05
C GLN A 8 -8.26 -16.29 71.87
N VAL A 9 -7.58 -16.21 70.73
CA VAL A 9 -8.01 -16.83 69.47
C VAL A 9 -7.93 -18.36 69.50
N GLU A 10 -7.03 -18.94 70.30
CA GLU A 10 -6.93 -20.40 70.47
C GLU A 10 -7.90 -20.96 71.51
N SER A 11 -8.62 -20.10 72.25
CA SER A 11 -9.63 -20.55 73.22
C SER A 11 -10.94 -20.86 72.51
N GLU A 12 -11.38 -22.12 72.61
CA GLU A 12 -12.69 -22.56 72.09
C GLU A 12 -13.88 -21.86 72.78
N SER A 13 -13.68 -21.28 73.97
CA SER A 13 -14.71 -20.50 74.67
C SER A 13 -14.91 -19.09 74.09
N HIS A 14 -13.95 -18.60 73.30
CA HIS A 14 -13.95 -17.24 72.78
C HIS A 14 -14.31 -17.17 71.29
N CYS A 15 -13.92 -18.17 70.49
CA CYS A 15 -14.27 -18.27 69.08
C CYS A 15 -14.05 -19.68 68.51
N ASP A 16 -14.56 -19.92 67.30
CA ASP A 16 -14.43 -21.21 66.60
C ASP A 16 -13.17 -21.33 65.74
N PHE A 17 -12.17 -20.46 65.93
CA PHE A 17 -10.95 -20.46 65.11
C PHE A 17 -10.23 -21.82 65.12
N THR A 18 -10.13 -22.45 66.29
CA THR A 18 -9.53 -23.79 66.44
C THR A 18 -10.26 -24.79 65.54
N LYS A 19 -11.60 -24.81 65.54
CA LYS A 19 -12.39 -25.72 64.70
C LYS A 19 -12.20 -25.45 63.20
N LEU A 20 -12.19 -24.17 62.80
CA LEU A 20 -11.93 -23.79 61.41
C LEU A 20 -10.54 -24.21 60.94
N ARG A 21 -9.51 -23.99 61.78
CA ARG A 21 -8.15 -24.42 61.49
C ARG A 21 -8.11 -25.92 61.27
N GLU A 22 -8.64 -26.72 62.20
CA GLU A 22 -8.59 -28.18 62.05
C GLU A 22 -9.36 -28.69 60.84
N MET A 23 -10.52 -28.11 60.56
CA MET A 23 -11.27 -28.40 59.34
C MET A 23 -10.42 -28.16 58.09
N LEU A 24 -9.81 -26.97 57.96
CA LEU A 24 -9.11 -26.55 56.75
C LEU A 24 -7.81 -27.30 56.51
N ILE A 25 -6.95 -27.41 57.53
CA ILE A 25 -5.58 -27.92 57.34
C ILE A 25 -5.41 -29.38 57.75
N ARG A 26 -6.25 -29.94 58.63
CA ARG A 26 -6.05 -31.30 59.13
C ARG A 26 -6.93 -32.33 58.43
N THR A 27 -8.18 -32.00 58.12
CA THR A 27 -9.14 -32.97 57.60
C THR A 27 -9.54 -32.73 56.15
N ASN A 28 -9.83 -31.48 55.76
CA ASN A 28 -10.53 -31.23 54.49
C ASN A 28 -9.61 -30.72 53.37
N MET A 29 -8.32 -30.49 53.63
CA MET A 29 -7.42 -29.91 52.61
C MET A 29 -7.40 -30.73 51.32
N GLU A 30 -7.33 -32.06 51.43
CA GLU A 30 -7.27 -32.91 50.24
C GLU A 30 -8.58 -32.88 49.46
N ASP A 31 -9.72 -32.97 50.16
CA ASP A 31 -11.05 -32.87 49.55
C ASP A 31 -11.28 -31.50 48.87
N MET A 32 -10.80 -30.41 49.47
CA MET A 32 -10.82 -29.09 48.85
C MET A 32 -9.96 -29.02 47.59
N ARG A 33 -8.77 -29.64 47.59
CA ARG A 33 -7.89 -29.74 46.41
C ARG A 33 -8.56 -30.56 45.31
N GLU A 34 -9.14 -31.70 45.67
CA GLU A 34 -9.82 -32.60 44.75
C GLU A 34 -11.04 -31.93 44.12
N THR A 35 -11.89 -31.28 44.93
CA THR A 35 -13.03 -30.49 44.45
C THR A 35 -12.58 -29.38 43.51
N THR A 36 -11.50 -28.68 43.86
CA THR A 36 -10.95 -27.62 43.00
C THR A 36 -10.47 -28.17 41.66
N HIS A 37 -9.81 -29.33 41.65
CA HIS A 37 -9.31 -29.94 40.43
C HIS A 37 -10.45 -30.50 39.57
N ASN A 38 -11.31 -31.35 40.15
CA ASN A 38 -12.32 -32.10 39.42
C ASN A 38 -13.55 -31.26 39.03
N SER A 39 -13.80 -30.15 39.71
CA SER A 39 -14.95 -29.29 39.43
C SER A 39 -14.52 -27.92 38.88
N HIS A 40 -13.80 -27.12 39.68
CA HIS A 40 -13.51 -25.73 39.30
C HIS A 40 -12.55 -25.64 38.11
N TYR A 41 -11.46 -26.41 38.13
CA TYR A 41 -10.51 -26.45 37.04
C TYR A 41 -11.10 -27.08 35.78
N GLU A 42 -11.78 -28.23 35.89
CA GLU A 42 -12.39 -28.87 34.71
C GLU A 42 -13.47 -27.99 34.05
N LEU A 43 -14.28 -27.27 34.83
CA LEU A 43 -15.24 -26.30 34.28
C LEU A 43 -14.53 -25.17 33.51
N TYR A 44 -13.48 -24.60 34.09
CA TYR A 44 -12.66 -23.58 33.44
C TYR A 44 -11.99 -24.13 32.18
N ARG A 45 -11.39 -25.32 32.27
CA ARG A 45 -10.71 -26.01 31.17
C ARG A 45 -11.65 -26.24 30.00
N LYS A 46 -12.84 -26.78 30.24
CA LYS A 46 -13.87 -26.98 29.21
C LYS A 46 -14.23 -25.66 28.52
N LYS A 47 -14.52 -24.61 29.29
CA LYS A 47 -14.84 -23.29 28.74
C LYS A 47 -13.70 -22.73 27.88
N MET A 48 -12.46 -22.92 28.31
CA MET A 48 -11.30 -22.46 27.53
C MET A 48 -11.11 -23.25 26.24
N LEU A 49 -11.29 -24.56 26.29
CA LEU A 49 -11.23 -25.42 25.12
C LEU A 49 -12.31 -25.05 24.09
N GLU A 50 -13.54 -24.81 24.54
CA GLU A 50 -14.64 -24.32 23.69
C GLU A 50 -14.30 -22.99 23.02
N GLN A 51 -13.71 -22.04 23.75
CA GLN A 51 -13.25 -20.77 23.17
C GLN A 51 -12.14 -20.94 22.13
N MET A 52 -11.27 -21.92 22.32
CA MET A 52 -10.26 -22.32 21.34
C MET A 52 -10.85 -23.16 20.19
N GLY A 53 -12.16 -23.44 20.22
CA GLY A 53 -12.91 -24.19 19.22
C GLY A 53 -12.74 -25.71 19.30
N PHE A 54 -12.36 -26.24 20.47
CA PHE A 54 -12.42 -27.67 20.77
C PHE A 54 -13.77 -27.99 21.41
N SER A 55 -14.45 -29.00 20.88
CA SER A 55 -15.75 -29.48 21.35
C SER A 55 -15.66 -30.98 21.61
N ASP A 56 -16.15 -31.44 22.76
CA ASP A 56 -16.23 -32.87 23.10
C ASP A 56 -17.23 -33.63 22.22
N VAL A 57 -18.16 -32.92 21.57
CA VAL A 57 -19.18 -33.48 20.69
C VAL A 57 -19.01 -33.00 19.25
N GLY A 58 -18.90 -33.95 18.32
CA GLY A 58 -18.96 -33.69 16.89
C GLY A 58 -20.39 -33.44 16.40
N ALA A 59 -20.55 -33.18 15.10
CA ALA A 59 -21.82 -32.84 14.45
C ALA A 59 -22.96 -33.87 14.64
N ASN A 60 -22.64 -35.11 15.05
CA ASN A 60 -23.59 -36.20 15.29
C ASN A 60 -23.60 -36.70 16.75
N ASN A 61 -23.21 -35.86 17.73
CA ASN A 61 -23.06 -36.27 19.13
C ASN A 61 -22.05 -37.43 19.35
N GLN A 62 -21.19 -37.69 18.37
CA GLN A 62 -20.11 -38.67 18.48
C GLN A 62 -18.98 -38.04 19.32
N PRO A 63 -18.38 -38.80 20.26
CA PRO A 63 -17.20 -38.36 20.98
C PRO A 63 -16.09 -38.08 19.97
N LYS A 64 -15.59 -36.85 19.92
CA LYS A 64 -14.42 -36.51 19.11
C LYS A 64 -13.17 -36.64 19.96
N SER A 65 -12.14 -37.32 19.41
CA SER A 65 -10.85 -37.38 20.10
C SER A 65 -10.19 -36.00 20.09
N PHE A 66 -9.63 -35.60 21.23
CA PHE A 66 -8.84 -34.36 21.34
C PHE A 66 -7.67 -34.35 20.34
N GLN A 67 -7.05 -35.51 20.13
CA GLN A 67 -5.97 -35.70 19.15
C GLN A 67 -6.45 -35.40 17.72
N GLU A 68 -7.61 -35.95 17.35
CA GLU A 68 -8.17 -35.81 16.00
C GLU A 68 -8.59 -34.37 15.71
N THR A 69 -9.25 -33.71 16.68
CA THR A 69 -9.63 -32.28 16.55
C THR A 69 -8.42 -31.37 16.45
N PHE A 70 -7.35 -31.66 17.19
CA PHE A 70 -6.08 -30.93 17.10
C PHE A 70 -5.41 -31.12 15.74
N GLU A 71 -5.34 -32.36 15.24
CA GLU A 71 -4.78 -32.67 13.93
C GLU A 71 -5.57 -32.02 12.80
N GLN A 72 -6.90 -32.07 12.86
CA GLN A 72 -7.80 -31.39 11.94
C GLN A 72 -7.54 -29.88 11.91
N LYS A 73 -7.55 -29.20 13.07
CA LYS A 73 -7.29 -27.76 13.15
C LYS A 73 -5.91 -27.38 12.62
N ARG A 74 -4.91 -28.21 12.87
CA ARG A 74 -3.55 -28.00 12.35
C ARG A 74 -3.50 -28.11 10.83
N GLU A 75 -4.25 -29.04 10.25
CA GLU A 75 -4.36 -29.21 8.81
C GLU A 75 -5.15 -28.05 8.17
N GLU A 76 -6.28 -27.66 8.75
CA GLU A 76 -7.07 -26.50 8.34
C GLU A 76 -6.22 -25.22 8.34
N HIS A 77 -5.48 -24.97 9.42
CA HIS A 77 -4.59 -23.81 9.49
C HIS A 77 -3.47 -23.85 8.44
N ARG A 78 -2.90 -25.03 8.16
CA ARG A 78 -1.90 -25.20 7.11
C ARG A 78 -2.49 -24.94 5.73
N ALA A 79 -3.70 -25.44 5.46
CA ALA A 79 -4.40 -25.22 4.20
C ALA A 79 -4.77 -23.74 4.01
N GLU A 80 -5.20 -23.05 5.06
CA GLU A 80 -5.48 -21.61 5.05
C GLU A 80 -4.22 -20.79 4.72
N LEU A 81 -3.08 -21.13 5.31
CA LEU A 81 -1.79 -20.50 5.01
C LEU A 81 -1.40 -20.70 3.54
N GLN A 82 -1.52 -21.93 3.03
CA GLN A 82 -1.23 -22.24 1.62
C GLN A 82 -2.15 -21.48 0.66
N ARG A 83 -3.44 -21.40 0.99
CA ARG A 83 -4.41 -20.64 0.20
C ARG A 83 -4.06 -19.15 0.18
N THR A 84 -3.74 -18.58 1.34
CA THR A 84 -3.36 -17.17 1.45
C THR A 84 -2.07 -16.88 0.69
N GLU A 85 -1.09 -17.79 0.75
CA GLU A 85 0.15 -17.70 -0.04
C GLU A 85 -0.14 -17.71 -1.54
N GLU A 86 -0.98 -18.64 -2.01
CA GLU A 86 -1.36 -18.75 -3.42
C GLU A 86 -2.12 -17.51 -3.89
N GLU A 87 -3.06 -16.99 -3.09
CA GLU A 87 -3.78 -15.74 -3.39
C GLU A 87 -2.80 -14.55 -3.52
N MET A 88 -1.81 -14.45 -2.63
CA MET A 88 -0.76 -13.41 -2.74
C MET A 88 0.10 -13.59 -4.00
N ARG A 89 0.50 -14.83 -4.33
CA ARG A 89 1.27 -15.13 -5.55
C ARG A 89 0.48 -14.78 -6.81
N GLN A 90 -0.80 -15.14 -6.87
CA GLN A 90 -1.67 -14.80 -8.00
C GLN A 90 -1.86 -13.29 -8.14
N SER A 91 -2.09 -12.58 -7.03
CA SER A 91 -2.18 -11.12 -7.02
C SER A 91 -0.91 -10.46 -7.54
N PHE A 92 0.26 -10.97 -7.13
CA PHE A 92 1.55 -10.50 -7.62
C PHE A 92 1.69 -10.70 -9.14
N VAL A 93 1.41 -11.90 -9.64
CA VAL A 93 1.50 -12.22 -11.08
C VAL A 93 0.56 -11.33 -11.90
N LEU A 94 -0.68 -11.13 -11.45
CA LEU A 94 -1.63 -10.25 -12.12
C LEU A 94 -1.11 -8.80 -12.17
N ARG A 95 -0.61 -8.29 -11.05
CA ARG A 95 -0.09 -6.92 -10.96
C ARG A 95 1.17 -6.72 -11.81
N VAL A 96 2.06 -7.71 -11.86
CA VAL A 96 3.22 -7.69 -12.77
C VAL A 96 2.76 -7.63 -14.21
N LYS A 97 1.82 -8.49 -14.61
CA LYS A 97 1.29 -8.52 -15.98
C LYS A 97 0.62 -7.20 -16.36
N GLU A 98 -0.20 -6.62 -15.48
CA GLU A 98 -0.80 -5.30 -15.68
C GLU A 98 0.26 -4.23 -15.89
N LYS A 99 1.29 -4.19 -15.02
CA LYS A 99 2.39 -3.22 -15.13
C LYS A 99 3.22 -3.40 -16.40
N GLU A 100 3.49 -4.63 -16.80
CA GLU A 100 4.15 -4.92 -18.08
C GLU A 100 3.34 -4.42 -19.27
N THR A 101 2.01 -4.63 -19.26
CA THR A 101 1.14 -4.13 -20.34
C THR A 101 1.08 -2.60 -20.37
N GLU A 102 1.03 -1.95 -19.21
CA GLU A 102 1.05 -0.48 -19.10
C GLU A 102 2.37 0.09 -19.63
N LEU A 103 3.51 -0.49 -19.21
CA LEU A 103 4.83 -0.08 -19.70
C LEU A 103 4.96 -0.24 -21.21
N LYS A 104 4.47 -1.35 -21.77
CA LYS A 104 4.49 -1.60 -23.21
C LYS A 104 3.68 -0.57 -24.00
N GLU A 105 2.53 -0.16 -23.49
CA GLU A 105 1.70 0.86 -24.15
C GLU A 105 2.34 2.24 -24.05
N VAL A 106 2.91 2.60 -22.89
CA VAL A 106 3.67 3.86 -22.72
C VAL A 106 4.88 3.90 -23.65
N GLU A 107 5.62 2.81 -23.78
CA GLU A 107 6.76 2.69 -24.70
C GLU A 107 6.31 2.91 -26.16
N LYS A 108 5.21 2.27 -26.58
CA LYS A 108 4.64 2.44 -27.91
C LYS A 108 4.20 3.89 -28.19
N GLN A 109 3.57 4.54 -27.22
CA GLN A 109 3.19 5.95 -27.32
C GLN A 109 4.43 6.85 -27.44
N LEU A 110 5.49 6.56 -26.69
CA LEU A 110 6.75 7.29 -26.75
C LEU A 110 7.41 7.16 -28.13
N TYR A 111 7.47 5.95 -28.69
CA TYR A 111 7.95 5.72 -30.06
C TYR A 111 7.14 6.50 -31.09
N THR A 112 5.81 6.46 -31.00
CA THR A 112 4.92 7.18 -31.92
C THR A 112 5.17 8.68 -31.86
N LYS A 113 5.30 9.24 -30.65
CA LYS A 113 5.57 10.66 -30.43
C LYS A 113 6.95 11.06 -30.92
N TYR A 114 7.96 10.21 -30.72
CA TYR A 114 9.30 10.42 -31.23
C TYR A 114 9.32 10.48 -32.77
N ASP A 115 8.65 9.52 -33.44
CA ASP A 115 8.57 9.50 -34.90
C ASP A 115 7.82 10.72 -35.45
N GLN A 116 6.75 11.15 -34.78
CA GLN A 116 6.03 12.36 -35.13
C GLN A 116 6.94 13.60 -35.03
N LEU A 117 7.59 13.80 -33.88
CA LEU A 117 8.51 14.92 -33.67
C LEU A 117 9.67 14.91 -34.66
N LYS A 118 10.19 13.73 -35.00
CA LYS A 118 11.25 13.57 -35.99
C LYS A 118 10.79 14.01 -37.38
N ARG A 119 9.56 13.67 -37.79
CA ARG A 119 8.97 14.12 -39.06
C ARG A 119 8.74 15.62 -39.06
N GLU A 120 8.12 16.16 -38.01
CA GLU A 120 7.87 17.60 -37.86
C GLU A 120 9.18 18.39 -37.92
N HIS A 121 10.22 17.95 -37.21
CA HIS A 121 11.53 18.59 -37.25
C HIS A 121 12.17 18.53 -38.65
N ALA A 122 12.05 17.40 -39.36
CA ALA A 122 12.56 17.27 -40.73
C ALA A 122 11.82 18.22 -41.71
N GLU A 123 10.49 18.34 -41.58
CA GLU A 123 9.71 19.28 -42.38
C GLU A 123 10.08 20.72 -42.06
N GLU A 124 10.21 21.08 -40.78
CA GLU A 124 10.56 22.43 -40.36
C GLU A 124 11.96 22.82 -40.85
N LYS A 125 12.92 21.89 -40.75
CA LYS A 125 14.27 22.07 -41.31
C LYS A 125 14.22 22.35 -42.81
N LYS A 126 13.44 21.58 -43.57
CA LYS A 126 13.25 21.79 -45.02
C LYS A 126 12.63 23.17 -45.30
N ARG A 127 11.61 23.59 -44.54
CA ARG A 127 10.99 24.92 -44.66
C ARG A 127 12.00 26.04 -44.40
N TYR A 128 12.86 25.90 -43.39
CA TYR A 128 13.92 26.88 -43.11
C TYR A 128 14.97 26.94 -44.22
N GLU A 129 15.36 25.79 -44.79
CA GLU A 129 16.31 25.74 -45.91
C GLU A 129 15.73 26.40 -47.17
N GLU A 130 14.45 26.16 -47.49
CA GLU A 130 13.75 26.80 -48.61
C GLU A 130 13.59 28.31 -48.40
N LEU A 131 13.19 28.74 -47.20
CA LEU A 131 13.10 30.16 -46.84
C LEU A 131 14.47 30.84 -46.95
N LYS A 132 15.53 30.22 -46.41
CA LYS A 132 16.89 30.73 -46.50
C LYS A 132 17.33 30.89 -47.95
N LYS A 133 17.09 29.89 -48.80
CA LYS A 133 17.41 29.96 -50.24
C LYS A 133 16.67 31.11 -50.92
N ARG A 134 15.36 31.28 -50.67
CA ARG A 134 14.57 32.39 -51.23
C ARG A 134 15.15 33.75 -50.83
N MET A 135 15.49 33.93 -49.55
CA MET A 135 16.09 35.18 -49.06
C MET A 135 17.48 35.44 -49.66
N GLU A 136 18.27 34.39 -49.88
CA GLU A 136 19.57 34.44 -50.55
C GLU A 136 19.40 34.90 -52.01
N ASP A 137 18.44 34.32 -52.74
CA ASP A 137 18.11 34.66 -54.12
C ASP A 137 17.61 36.12 -54.23
N GLU A 138 16.71 36.56 -53.34
CA GLU A 138 16.24 37.95 -53.26
C GLU A 138 17.40 38.93 -52.97
N ARG A 139 18.31 38.57 -52.06
CA ARG A 139 19.50 39.37 -51.74
C ARG A 139 20.43 39.51 -52.95
N GLN A 140 20.64 38.42 -53.70
CA GLN A 140 21.44 38.44 -54.93
C GLN A 140 20.78 39.31 -56.00
N GLU A 141 19.47 39.19 -56.19
CA GLU A 141 18.71 39.99 -57.15
C GLU A 141 18.75 41.48 -56.82
N LEU A 142 18.53 41.84 -55.55
CA LEU A 142 18.67 43.23 -55.07
C LEU A 142 20.09 43.77 -55.30
N SER A 143 21.12 42.95 -55.03
CA SER A 143 22.51 43.33 -55.31
C SER A 143 22.79 43.54 -56.79
N ARG A 144 22.25 42.68 -57.67
CA ARG A 144 22.35 42.82 -59.14
C ARG A 144 21.67 44.10 -59.62
N ARG A 145 20.44 44.38 -59.17
CA ARG A 145 19.73 45.63 -59.51
C ARG A 145 20.49 46.87 -59.05
N ARG A 146 21.05 46.84 -57.83
CA ARG A 146 21.89 47.94 -57.32
C ARG A 146 23.13 48.15 -58.17
N ALA A 147 23.81 47.07 -58.60
CA ALA A 147 24.98 47.17 -59.48
C ALA A 147 24.62 47.71 -60.88
N GLN A 148 23.48 47.29 -61.44
CA GLN A 148 22.98 47.80 -62.73
C GLN A 148 22.66 49.30 -62.66
N LEU A 149 21.99 49.75 -61.59
CA LEU A 149 21.72 51.17 -61.36
C LEU A 149 22.99 52.01 -61.18
N ALA A 150 24.01 51.46 -60.52
CA ALA A 150 25.30 52.14 -60.34
C ALA A 150 26.12 52.24 -61.64
N ALA A 151 25.89 51.35 -62.61
CA ALA A 151 26.60 51.32 -63.90
C ALA A 151 25.89 52.12 -65.01
N ALA A 152 24.65 52.58 -64.79
CA ALA A 152 23.94 53.44 -65.72
C ALA A 152 24.50 54.88 -65.69
N PRO A 153 24.69 55.55 -66.85
CA PRO A 153 25.16 56.93 -66.87
C PRO A 153 24.10 57.85 -66.24
N THR A 154 24.52 58.71 -65.31
CA THR A 154 23.65 59.69 -64.66
C THR A 154 23.05 60.66 -65.69
N SER A 155 21.79 60.44 -66.06
CA SER A 155 20.95 61.47 -66.66
C SER A 155 20.07 62.08 -65.57
N HIS A 156 20.20 63.39 -65.38
CA HIS A 156 19.44 64.20 -64.44
C HIS A 156 17.94 63.92 -64.50
N HIS A 157 17.32 63.46 -63.40
CA HIS A 157 15.92 63.78 -63.11
C HIS A 157 15.71 64.03 -61.61
N HIS A 158 14.81 64.97 -61.36
CA HIS A 158 14.67 65.82 -60.18
C HIS A 158 14.46 65.09 -58.84
N THR A 159 15.18 65.57 -57.83
CA THR A 159 14.83 65.49 -56.41
C THR A 159 13.49 66.18 -56.19
N LEU A 160 12.40 65.43 -55.98
CA LEU A 160 11.19 65.98 -55.37
C LEU A 160 11.41 66.04 -53.86
N THR A 161 11.84 67.22 -53.41
CA THR A 161 11.90 67.60 -52.01
C THR A 161 10.49 67.59 -51.43
N LEU A 162 10.16 66.61 -50.58
CA LEU A 162 8.99 66.70 -49.69
C LEU A 162 9.29 67.79 -48.67
N GLY A 163 8.79 68.99 -48.96
CA GLY A 163 8.86 70.16 -48.10
C GLY A 163 8.24 69.90 -46.74
N LYS A 164 8.98 70.24 -45.69
CA LYS A 164 8.46 70.36 -44.33
C LYS A 164 7.46 71.53 -44.27
N SER A 165 6.18 71.22 -44.07
CA SER A 165 5.19 72.16 -43.54
C SER A 165 5.14 72.00 -42.02
N LYS A 166 5.30 73.11 -41.29
CA LYS A 166 5.37 73.21 -39.82
C LYS A 166 4.05 73.75 -39.26
N LYS A 167 3.73 73.39 -38.01
CA LYS A 167 2.64 73.85 -37.09
C LYS A 167 1.28 73.16 -37.31
N LYS A 168 0.53 72.79 -36.27
CA LYS A 168 0.52 73.15 -34.85
C LYS A 168 -0.06 72.01 -34.03
#